data_AF-A0A365TFV7-F1
#
_entry.id   AF-A0A365TFV7-F1
#
_cell.length_a   1.000
_cell.length_b   1.000
_cell.length_c   1.000
_cell.angle_alpha   90.00
_cell.angle_beta   90.00
_cell.angle_gamma   90.00
#
_symmetry.space_group_name_H-M   'P 1'
#
loop_
_entity.id
_entity.type
_entity.pdbx_description
1 polymer ?
#
loop_
_entity_poly.entity_id
_entity_poly.type
_entity_poly.pdbx_seq_one_letter_code
_entity_poly.pdbx_strand_id
1 'polypeptide(L)' 'MSCNNCGHAESFVLLVDLAALVTLDAPANPGESPDATPDDDRSRRREWSLTARCPACDSTDVAVDATTLLSRAAATRS' A
#
# COMPACT_ATOMS: atom_id res chain seq x y z
N MET A 1 3.39 -19.80 7.16
CA MET A 1 3.74 -18.75 6.17
C MET A 1 5.02 -19.23 5.52
N SER A 2 5.04 -19.50 4.22
CA SER A 2 6.23 -20.01 3.52
C SER A 2 6.37 -19.32 2.17
N CYS A 3 7.61 -19.10 1.74
CA CYS A 3 7.90 -18.69 0.37
C CYS A 3 7.73 -19.88 -0.58
N ASN A 4 6.95 -19.70 -1.63
CA ASN A 4 6.68 -20.77 -2.60
C ASN A 4 7.91 -21.08 -3.48
N ASN A 5 8.87 -20.15 -3.56
CA ASN A 5 10.07 -20.30 -4.39
C ASN A 5 11.23 -21.01 -3.67
N CYS A 6 11.51 -20.68 -2.40
CA CYS A 6 12.67 -21.23 -1.67
C CYS A 6 12.32 -22.01 -0.39
N GLY A 7 11.04 -22.08 -0.02
CA GLY A 7 10.58 -22.78 1.19
C GLY A 7 10.85 -22.05 2.52
N HIS A 8 11.50 -20.88 2.53
CA HIS A 8 11.72 -20.09 3.75
C HIS A 8 10.40 -19.77 4.46
N ALA A 9 10.33 -19.97 5.79
CA ALA A 9 9.06 -19.92 6.53
C ALA A 9 9.10 -19.14 7.87
N GLU A 10 10.24 -18.53 8.22
CA GLU A 10 10.44 -17.93 9.54
C GLU A 10 9.95 -16.48 9.59
N SER A 11 10.45 -15.64 8.68
CA SER A 11 10.16 -14.20 8.67
C SER A 11 9.95 -13.68 7.26
N PHE A 12 9.20 -12.59 7.16
CA PHE A 12 8.86 -11.93 5.91
C PHE A 12 8.94 -10.43 6.08
N VAL A 13 9.38 -9.74 5.03
CA VAL A 13 9.40 -8.28 4.98
C VAL A 13 8.08 -7.80 4.39
N LEU A 14 7.39 -6.91 5.10
CA LEU A 14 6.22 -6.23 4.57
C LEU A 14 6.65 -4.94 3.87
N LEU A 15 6.41 -4.87 2.56
CA LEU A 15 6.66 -3.70 1.74
C LEU A 15 5.35 -2.92 1.53
N VAL A 16 5.44 -1.60 1.56
CA VAL A 16 4.34 -0.68 1.27
C VAL A 16 4.74 0.14 0.05
N ASP A 17 3.93 0.09 -0.99
CA ASP A 17 4.02 1.02 -2.12
C ASP A 17 2.96 2.11 -1.93
N LEU A 18 3.34 3.36 -2.15
CA LEU A 18 2.48 4.53 -1.96
C LEU A 18 2.64 5.47 -3.16
N ALA A 19 1.55 5.64 -3.90
CA ALA A 19 1.42 6.65 -4.93
C ALA A 19 0.50 7.77 -4.45
N ALA A 20 0.94 9.02 -4.62
CA ALA A 20 0.15 10.19 -4.27
C ALA A 20 0.23 11.26 -5.35
N LEU A 21 -0.94 11.79 -5.74
CA LEU A 21 -1.01 12.97 -6.62
C LEU A 21 -0.72 14.24 -5.83
N VAL A 22 0.27 15.00 -6.27
CA VAL A 22 0.64 16.30 -5.67
C VAL A 22 0.06 17.42 -6.52
N THR A 23 -1.00 18.07 -6.04
CA THR A 23 -1.52 19.31 -6.64
C THR A 23 -0.67 20.49 -6.17
N LEU A 24 0.00 21.14 -7.11
CA LEU A 24 0.58 22.46 -6.92
C LEU A 24 -0.53 23.46 -7.22
N ASP A 25 -0.88 24.33 -6.26
CA ASP A 25 -1.97 25.29 -6.40
C ASP A 25 -1.81 26.09 -7.70
N ALA A 26 -2.73 25.88 -8.64
CA ALA A 26 -2.87 26.76 -9.80
C ALA A 26 -3.55 28.05 -9.32
N PRO A 27 -3.14 29.23 -9.83
CA PRO A 27 -3.83 30.47 -9.49
C PRO A 27 -5.31 30.33 -9.89
N ALA A 28 -6.20 30.43 -8.91
CA ALA A 28 -7.62 30.29 -9.09
C ALA A 28 -8.11 31.30 -10.15
N ASN A 29 -8.58 30.81 -11.31
CA ASN A 29 -9.39 31.61 -12.20
C ASN A 29 -10.79 31.71 -11.56
N PRO A 30 -11.27 32.90 -11.19
CA PRO A 30 -12.57 33.08 -10.56
C PRO A 30 -13.66 32.94 -11.63
N GLY A 31 -14.09 31.73 -11.92
CA GLY A 31 -15.16 31.53 -12.91
C GLY A 31 -15.71 30.12 -13.10
N GLU A 32 -15.09 29.08 -12.54
CA GLU A 32 -15.54 27.70 -12.77
C GLU A 32 -16.25 27.15 -11.52
N SER A 33 -17.58 27.05 -11.60
CA SER A 33 -18.42 26.48 -10.53
C SER A 33 -18.05 25.00 -10.29
N PRO A 34 -17.79 24.57 -9.05
CA PRO A 34 -17.47 23.19 -8.74
C PRO A 34 -18.77 22.39 -8.58
N ASP A 35 -19.35 21.93 -9.69
CA ASP A 35 -20.42 20.93 -9.68
C ASP A 35 -19.85 19.51 -9.88
N ALA A 36 -18.76 19.22 -9.14
CA ALA A 36 -18.14 17.91 -9.08
C ALA A 36 -18.31 17.39 -7.66
N THR A 37 -19.16 16.38 -7.51
CA THR A 37 -19.33 15.61 -6.27
C THR A 37 -17.96 15.18 -5.72
N PRO A 38 -17.56 15.64 -4.52
CA PRO A 38 -16.16 15.53 -4.05
C PRO A 38 -15.78 14.20 -3.40
N ASP A 39 -16.64 13.19 -3.41
CA ASP A 39 -16.45 11.97 -2.61
C ASP A 39 -15.54 10.89 -3.24
N ASP A 40 -15.30 10.91 -4.55
CA ASP A 40 -14.48 9.86 -5.22
C ASP A 40 -12.99 10.24 -5.36
N ASP A 41 -12.68 11.53 -5.30
CA ASP A 41 -11.36 12.07 -5.66
C ASP A 41 -10.32 11.93 -4.53
N ARG A 42 -10.75 11.97 -3.26
CA ARG A 42 -9.82 11.84 -2.12
C ARG A 42 -9.23 10.43 -1.96
N SER A 43 -9.99 9.40 -2.33
CA SER A 43 -9.54 8.01 -2.31
C SER A 43 -8.62 7.68 -3.48
N ARG A 44 -8.81 8.33 -4.64
CA ARG A 44 -7.90 8.22 -5.81
C ARG A 44 -6.59 9.01 -5.64
N ARG A 45 -6.55 9.98 -4.72
CA ARG A 45 -5.33 10.77 -4.44
C ARG A 45 -4.23 9.98 -3.73
N ARG A 46 -4.55 8.84 -3.12
CA ARG A 46 -3.59 8.02 -2.35
C ARG A 46 -3.85 6.55 -2.58
N GLU A 47 -3.18 6.01 -3.59
CA GLU A 47 -3.18 4.58 -3.83
C GLU A 47 -2.03 3.98 -3.03
N TRP A 48 -2.35 2.98 -2.20
CA TRP A 48 -1.36 2.24 -1.45
C TRP A 48 -1.57 0.75 -1.70
N SER A 49 -0.47 0.02 -1.83
CA SER A 49 -0.49 -1.43 -1.97
C SER A 49 0.50 -2.07 -1.01
N LEU A 50 0.20 -3.28 -0.57
CA LEU A 50 1.03 -4.05 0.34
C LEU A 50 1.56 -5.28 -0.38
N THR A 51 2.84 -5.55 -0.23
CA THR A 51 3.47 -6.76 -0.78
C THR A 51 4.34 -7.41 0.29
N ALA A 52 4.25 -8.73 0.41
CA ALA A 52 5.14 -9.50 1.27
C ALA A 52 6.34 -10.00 0.46
N ARG A 53 7.55 -9.88 1.01
CA ARG A 53 8.80 -10.31 0.38
C ARG A 53 9.56 -11.28 1.27
N CYS A 54 10.04 -12.36 0.65
CA CYS A 54 10.90 -13.34 1.31
C CYS A 54 12.33 -12.77 1.46
N PRO A 55 12.91 -12.73 2.67
CA PRO A 55 14.27 -12.20 2.88
C PRO A 55 15.37 -13.15 2.38
N ALA A 56 15.06 -14.42 2.15
CA ALA A 56 16.06 -15.41 1.76
C ALA A 56 16.35 -15.43 0.25
N CYS A 57 15.35 -15.12 -0.59
CA CYS A 57 15.47 -15.18 -2.04
C CYS A 57 14.84 -13.99 -2.78
N ASP A 58 14.43 -12.96 -2.05
CA ASP A 58 13.83 -11.73 -2.57
C ASP A 58 12.50 -11.89 -3.33
N SER A 59 11.94 -13.10 -3.38
CA SER A 59 10.66 -13.39 -4.03
C SER A 59 9.47 -12.76 -3.29
N THR A 60 8.48 -12.30 -4.05
CA THR A 60 7.17 -11.85 -3.55
C THR A 60 6.11 -12.95 -3.58
N ASP A 61 6.45 -14.12 -4.13
CA ASP A 61 5.57 -15.29 -4.15
C ASP A 61 5.64 -16.04 -2.80
N VAL A 62 4.73 -15.65 -1.91
CA VAL A 62 4.63 -16.17 -0.55
C VAL A 62 3.20 -16.60 -0.25
N ALA A 63 3.05 -17.72 0.46
CA ALA A 63 1.75 -18.27 0.88
C ALA A 63 1.19 -17.52 2.10
N VAL A 64 1.17 -16.19 2.05
CA VAL A 64 0.63 -15.32 3.10
C VAL A 64 0.14 -14.01 2.50
N ASP A 65 -1.04 -13.58 2.94
CA ASP A 65 -1.58 -12.27 2.60
C ASP A 65 -0.84 -11.13 3.34
N ALA A 66 -0.54 -10.05 2.63
CA ALA A 66 0.22 -8.92 3.17
C ALA A 66 -0.55 -8.15 4.27
N THR A 67 -1.88 -8.09 4.19
CA THR A 67 -2.73 -7.46 5.22
C THR A 67 -2.74 -8.25 6.53
N THR A 68 -2.66 -9.58 6.42
CA THR A 68 -2.51 -10.48 7.57
C THR A 68 -1.18 -10.24 8.29
N LEU A 69 -0.09 -10.04 7.53
CA LEU A 69 1.20 -9.66 8.12
C LEU A 69 1.14 -8.30 8.81
N LEU A 70 0.48 -7.30 8.19
CA LEU A 70 0.29 -5.98 8.79
C LEU A 70 -0.46 -6.06 10.13
N SER A 71 -1.57 -6.79 10.16
CA SER A 71 -2.38 -6.97 11.37
C SER A 71 -1.58 -7.58 12.52
N ARG A 72 -0.72 -8.58 12.22
CA ARG A 72 0.14 -9.21 13.24
C ARG A 72 1.25 -8.28 13.72
N ALA A 73 1.85 -7.50 12.82
CA ALA A 73 2.86 -6.51 13.17
C ALA A 73 2.29 -5.38 14.04
N ALA A 74 1.03 -4.99 13.81
CA ALA A 74 0.33 -4.02 14.65
C ALA A 74 0.01 -4.60 16.04
N ALA A 75 -0.45 -5.85 16.11
CA ALA A 75 -0.79 -6.50 17.38
C ALA A 75 0.41 -6.77 18.28
N THR A 76 1.61 -6.93 17.72
CA THR A 76 2.86 -7.12 18.49
C THR A 76 3.43 -5.83 19.06
N ARG A 77 2.90 -4.67 18.67
CA ARG A 77 3.28 -3.34 19.19
C ARG A 77 2.33 -2.79 20.26
N SER A 78 1.28 -3.54 20.62
CA SER A 78 0.33 -3.23 21.69
C SER A 78 0.73 -3.91 23.00
#